data_AF-A0A059X9U7-F1
#
_entry.id   AF-A0A059X9U7-F1
#
_cell.length_a   1.000
_cell.length_b   1.000
_cell.length_c   1.000
_cell.angle_alpha   90.00
_cell.angle_beta   90.00
_cell.angle_gamma   90.00
#
_symmetry.space_group_name_H-M   'P 1'
#
loop_
_entity.id
_entity.type
_entity.pdbx_description
1 polymer ?
#
loop_
_entity_poly.entity_id
_entity_poly.type
_entity_poly.pdbx_seq_one_letter_code
_entity_poly.pdbx_strand_id
1 'polypeptide(L)'
;MTPFLCNQYKINTYIRPVHFILPATRAGDLSNILPGSMKAQLLDNQIEENRKPANWAGNLIYGTDRIYYPETVEAVQALVKKLDKVKPLGTRHCFNHIADSTDNLVALTGMNKVVELDRHAQTVTVEAGIKYGVLAPYLHDNGFALQNLASLPHISVAGSVATGTHGSG
;
A
#
# COMPACT_ATOMS: atom_id res chain seq x y z
N MET A 1 -0.84 21.87 -18.88
CA MET A 1 -0.42 20.46 -18.92
C MET A 1 0.95 20.39 -18.24
N THR A 2 0.96 20.37 -16.91
CA THR A 2 2.21 20.41 -16.11
C THR A 2 2.74 18.99 -15.92
N PRO A 3 4.05 18.75 -16.08
CA PRO A 3 4.61 17.41 -16.04
C PRO A 3 4.67 16.91 -14.59
N PHE A 4 4.08 15.73 -14.35
CA PHE A 4 4.35 14.93 -13.17
C PHE A 4 5.83 14.51 -13.20
N LEU A 5 6.70 15.27 -12.53
CA LEU A 5 8.09 14.91 -12.34
C LEU A 5 8.18 13.80 -11.28
N CYS A 6 8.14 12.56 -11.76
CA CYS A 6 8.49 11.34 -11.04
C CYS A 6 10.00 11.34 -10.71
N ASN A 7 10.46 12.23 -9.82
CA ASN A 7 11.89 12.32 -9.49
C ASN A 7 12.26 12.08 -8.03
N GLN A 8 11.31 11.79 -7.14
CA GLN A 8 11.62 11.21 -5.83
C GLN A 8 10.49 10.27 -5.44
N TYR A 9 10.79 9.29 -4.59
CA TYR A 9 9.94 8.21 -4.08
C TYR A 9 8.75 8.71 -3.21
N LYS A 10 8.16 9.83 -3.63
CA LYS A 10 7.24 10.72 -2.94
C LYS A 10 6.05 10.94 -3.86
N ILE A 11 4.87 10.50 -3.43
CA ILE A 11 3.64 10.82 -4.16
C ILE A 11 3.14 12.15 -3.61
N ASN A 12 3.21 13.18 -4.45
CA ASN A 12 2.63 14.47 -4.15
C ASN A 12 1.18 14.47 -4.68
N THR A 13 0.21 14.62 -3.80
CA THR A 13 -1.21 14.72 -4.18
C THR A 13 -1.85 15.94 -3.56
N TYR A 14 -2.74 16.59 -4.31
CA TYR A 14 -3.48 17.75 -3.85
C TYR A 14 -4.54 17.35 -2.82
N ILE A 15 -4.53 18.00 -1.67
CA ILE A 15 -5.52 17.84 -0.61
C ILE A 15 -6.42 19.07 -0.55
N ARG A 16 -7.68 18.92 -0.12
CA ARG A 16 -8.60 20.05 0.09
C ARG A 16 -8.99 20.22 1.56
N PRO A 17 -9.30 21.45 2.01
CA PRO A 17 -9.84 21.70 3.35
C PRO A 17 -11.19 21.00 3.55
N VAL A 18 -11.42 20.44 4.73
CA VAL A 18 -12.69 19.76 5.05
C VAL A 18 -13.74 20.79 5.47
N HIS A 19 -14.62 21.20 4.55
CA HIS A 19 -15.92 21.77 4.91
C HIS A 19 -17.03 20.81 4.44
N PHE A 20 -17.79 20.29 5.41
CA PHE A 20 -18.99 19.42 5.35
C PHE A 20 -18.84 17.95 4.90
N ILE A 21 -18.65 17.01 5.84
CA ILE A 21 -19.23 15.63 5.82
C ILE A 21 -19.48 15.16 7.29
N LEU A 22 -20.65 14.58 7.54
CA LEU A 22 -21.15 14.06 8.83
C LEU A 22 -20.40 12.79 9.34
N PRO A 23 -20.34 12.51 10.66
CA PRO A 23 -19.63 11.36 11.22
C PRO A 23 -20.44 10.05 11.15
N ALA A 24 -19.76 8.94 10.81
CA ALA A 24 -20.32 7.58 10.86
C ALA A 24 -19.97 6.86 12.18
N THR A 25 -20.96 6.13 12.70
CA THR A 25 -20.98 5.39 13.98
C THR A 25 -20.09 4.15 14.02
N ARG A 26 -19.54 3.89 15.22
CA ARG A 26 -18.63 2.80 15.62
C ARG A 26 -19.38 1.46 15.72
N ALA A 27 -18.83 0.39 15.14
CA ALA A 27 -19.34 -0.98 15.27
C ALA A 27 -18.50 -1.79 16.27
N GLY A 28 -19.19 -2.71 16.95
CA GLY A 28 -18.79 -3.34 18.22
C GLY A 28 -17.77 -4.46 18.14
N ASP A 29 -17.21 -4.70 19.32
CA ASP A 29 -16.34 -5.78 19.77
C ASP A 29 -17.02 -7.15 19.67
N LEU A 30 -16.30 -8.16 19.17
CA LEU A 30 -16.64 -9.57 19.28
C LEU A 30 -15.35 -10.36 19.56
N SER A 31 -15.10 -10.59 20.85
CA SER A 31 -14.08 -11.51 21.34
C SER A 31 -14.65 -12.91 21.60
N ASN A 32 -13.81 -13.90 21.29
CA ASN A 32 -13.74 -15.30 21.76
C ASN A 32 -14.49 -16.41 21.03
N ILE A 33 -13.71 -17.29 20.36
CA ILE A 33 -13.91 -18.75 20.34
C ILE A 33 -12.55 -19.49 20.51
N LEU A 34 -12.40 -20.11 21.68
CA LEU A 34 -11.64 -21.28 22.18
C LEU A 34 -10.30 -21.79 21.58
N PRO A 35 -9.43 -22.42 22.43
CA PRO A 35 -8.06 -22.79 22.10
C PRO A 35 -7.92 -24.21 21.52
N GLY A 36 -7.38 -24.29 20.31
CA GLY A 36 -6.79 -25.51 19.70
C GLY A 36 -5.46 -25.23 19.00
N SER A 37 -4.80 -24.12 19.38
CA SER A 37 -4.16 -23.25 18.41
C SER A 37 -2.77 -23.70 17.94
N MET A 38 -1.97 -24.41 18.73
CA MET A 38 -0.53 -24.52 18.40
C MET A 38 -0.25 -25.43 17.20
N LYS A 39 -0.96 -26.57 17.07
CA LYS A 39 -0.74 -27.52 15.96
C LYS A 39 -1.38 -27.05 14.66
N ALA A 40 -2.56 -26.39 14.74
CA ALA A 40 -3.20 -25.74 13.61
C ALA A 40 -2.38 -24.54 13.13
N GLN A 41 -1.89 -23.68 14.04
CA GLN A 41 -0.97 -22.59 13.70
C GLN A 41 0.33 -23.09 13.09
N LEU A 42 0.90 -24.19 13.56
CA LEU A 42 2.11 -24.77 12.97
C LEU A 42 1.85 -25.32 11.55
N LEU A 43 0.73 -26.01 11.32
CA LEU A 43 0.35 -26.46 9.98
C LEU A 43 0.02 -25.29 9.05
N ASP A 44 -0.72 -24.29 9.52
CA ASP A 44 -1.05 -23.09 8.75
C ASP A 44 0.22 -22.30 8.39
N ASN A 45 1.16 -22.17 9.33
CA ASN A 45 2.47 -21.55 9.10
C ASN A 45 3.31 -22.35 8.09
N GLN A 46 3.29 -23.69 8.14
CA GLN A 46 4.00 -24.53 7.18
C GLN A 46 3.36 -24.54 5.78
N ILE A 47 2.04 -24.35 5.69
CA ILE A 47 1.31 -24.20 4.42
C ILE A 47 1.56 -22.80 3.84
N GLU A 48 1.61 -21.76 4.66
CA GLU A 48 2.00 -20.39 4.25
C GLU A 48 3.46 -20.35 3.77
N GLU A 49 4.41 -20.97 4.49
CA GLU A 49 5.83 -21.01 4.09
C GLU A 49 6.06 -21.70 2.74
N ASN A 50 5.20 -22.65 2.36
CA ASN A 50 5.29 -23.36 1.08
C ASN A 50 4.38 -22.79 -0.02
N ARG A 51 3.56 -21.77 0.27
CA ARG A 51 2.70 -21.14 -0.73
C ARG A 51 3.51 -20.13 -1.53
N LYS A 52 3.55 -20.36 -2.85
CA LYS A 52 4.04 -19.36 -3.78
C LYS A 52 3.27 -18.06 -3.56
N PRO A 53 3.95 -16.91 -3.53
CA PRO A 53 3.30 -15.65 -3.26
C PRO A 53 2.26 -15.36 -4.36
N ALA A 54 1.07 -14.93 -3.94
CA ALA A 54 -0.03 -14.61 -4.83
C ALA A 54 -0.46 -13.15 -4.67
N ASN A 55 -1.25 -12.69 -5.64
CA ASN A 55 -1.98 -11.44 -5.53
C ASN A 55 -3.01 -11.49 -4.38
N TRP A 56 -3.58 -10.34 -4.02
CA TRP A 56 -4.53 -10.23 -2.91
C TRP A 56 -5.73 -11.19 -3.01
N ALA A 57 -6.23 -11.44 -4.22
CA ALA A 57 -7.37 -12.34 -4.46
C ALA A 57 -6.98 -13.82 -4.57
N GLY A 58 -5.69 -14.16 -4.59
CA GLY A 58 -5.20 -15.53 -4.70
C GLY A 58 -5.35 -16.18 -6.09
N ASN A 59 -5.90 -15.46 -7.09
CA ASN A 59 -6.13 -16.00 -8.43
C ASN A 59 -4.90 -15.90 -9.35
N LEU A 60 -3.85 -15.18 -8.93
CA LEU A 60 -2.60 -15.03 -9.67
C LEU A 60 -1.42 -15.34 -8.75
N ILE A 61 -0.65 -16.37 -9.10
CA ILE A 61 0.58 -16.75 -8.43
C ILE A 61 1.74 -16.05 -9.14
N TYR A 62 2.62 -15.40 -8.39
CA TYR A 62 3.78 -14.73 -8.96
C TYR A 62 4.82 -15.74 -9.47
N GLY A 63 5.53 -15.35 -10.53
CA GLY A 63 6.57 -16.16 -11.17
C GLY A 63 7.84 -16.35 -10.34
N THR A 64 7.96 -15.67 -9.20
CA THR A 64 9.12 -15.72 -8.29
C THR A 64 8.70 -15.63 -6.83
N ASP A 65 9.46 -16.26 -5.96
CA ASP A 65 9.40 -16.14 -4.49
C ASP A 65 10.46 -15.16 -3.93
N ARG A 66 11.32 -14.61 -4.80
CA ARG A 66 12.36 -13.63 -4.44
C ARG A 66 11.75 -12.26 -4.17
N ILE A 67 11.21 -12.10 -2.96
CA ILE A 67 10.62 -10.85 -2.47
C ILE A 67 11.51 -10.22 -1.40
N TYR A 68 11.91 -8.98 -1.62
CA TYR A 68 12.66 -8.18 -0.66
C TYR A 68 11.72 -7.19 0.04
N TYR A 69 11.95 -6.95 1.34
CA TYR A 69 11.11 -6.10 2.19
C TYR A 69 11.94 -4.94 2.79
N PRO A 70 12.40 -3.97 1.98
CA PRO A 70 13.14 -2.83 2.50
C PRO A 70 12.23 -1.91 3.33
N GLU A 71 12.82 -1.27 4.35
CA GLU A 71 12.13 -0.31 5.21
C GLU A 71 12.56 1.14 4.96
N THR A 72 13.58 1.36 4.15
CA THR A 72 14.11 2.70 3.86
C THR A 72 14.38 2.90 2.37
N VAL A 73 14.44 4.17 1.94
CA VAL A 73 14.75 4.54 0.57
C VAL A 73 16.15 4.07 0.18
N GLU A 74 17.12 4.14 1.09
CA GLU A 74 18.50 3.72 0.87
C GLU A 74 18.59 2.21 0.62
N ALA A 75 17.79 1.42 1.36
CA ALA A 75 17.70 -0.02 1.14
C ALA A 75 17.08 -0.35 -0.22
N VAL A 76 16.03 0.38 -0.64
CA VAL A 76 15.45 0.26 -1.98
C VAL A 76 16.49 0.59 -3.05
N GLN A 77 17.23 1.69 -2.89
CA GLN A 77 18.27 2.11 -3.82
C GLN A 77 19.39 1.07 -3.94
N ALA A 78 19.81 0.47 -2.82
CA ALA A 78 20.82 -0.58 -2.81
C ALA A 78 20.33 -1.82 -3.59
N LEU A 79 19.06 -2.21 -3.43
CA LEU A 79 18.46 -3.32 -4.17
C LEU A 79 18.37 -3.02 -5.68
N VAL A 80 17.92 -1.82 -6.05
CA VAL A 80 17.83 -1.39 -7.45
C VAL A 80 19.20 -1.36 -8.12
N LYS A 81 20.27 -0.99 -7.40
CA LYS A 81 21.65 -1.03 -7.92
C LYS A 81 22.21 -2.44 -8.07
N LYS A 82 21.76 -3.37 -7.21
CA LYS A 82 22.28 -4.74 -7.14
C LYS A 82 21.56 -5.72 -8.08
N LEU A 83 20.27 -5.51 -8.34
CA LEU A 83 19.41 -6.45 -9.04
C LEU A 83 19.17 -6.00 -10.49
N ASP A 84 19.39 -6.89 -11.46
CA ASP A 84 19.25 -6.57 -12.89
C ASP A 84 17.80 -6.25 -13.31
N LYS A 85 16.83 -6.96 -12.72
CA LYS A 85 15.40 -6.81 -13.00
C LYS A 85 14.62 -6.85 -11.70
N VAL A 86 13.84 -5.80 -11.47
CA VAL A 86 13.04 -5.63 -10.26
C VAL A 86 11.68 -5.04 -10.60
N LYS A 87 10.63 -5.55 -9.95
CA LYS A 87 9.31 -4.91 -9.95
C LYS A 87 8.89 -4.52 -8.53
N PRO A 88 8.23 -3.35 -8.36
CA PRO A 88 7.67 -2.97 -7.08
C PRO A 88 6.41 -3.80 -6.78
N LEU A 89 6.21 -4.11 -5.52
CA LEU A 89 5.07 -4.85 -5.01
C LEU A 89 4.39 -4.05 -3.90
N GLY A 90 3.15 -3.61 -4.15
CA GLY A 90 2.32 -2.92 -3.17
C GLY A 90 1.48 -3.90 -2.34
N THR A 91 0.23 -3.53 -2.08
CA THR A 91 -0.76 -4.40 -1.39
C THR A 91 -1.32 -5.51 -2.28
N ARG A 92 -0.75 -5.70 -3.47
CA ARG A 92 -1.06 -6.79 -4.40
C ARG A 92 -2.52 -6.80 -4.90
N HIS A 93 -3.16 -5.64 -4.90
CA HIS A 93 -4.55 -5.43 -5.35
C HIS A 93 -4.63 -5.24 -6.87
N CYS A 94 -4.07 -6.20 -7.61
CA CYS A 94 -4.15 -6.25 -9.07
C CYS A 94 -4.59 -7.65 -9.51
N PHE A 95 -5.34 -7.71 -10.61
CA PHE A 95 -5.95 -8.95 -11.11
C PHE A 95 -5.33 -9.44 -12.42
N ASN A 96 -4.17 -8.88 -12.78
CA ASN A 96 -3.37 -9.23 -13.96
C ASN A 96 -1.87 -9.27 -13.60
N HIS A 97 -1.01 -9.58 -14.57
CA HIS A 97 0.43 -9.75 -14.39
C HIS A 97 1.23 -8.44 -14.27
N ILE A 98 0.59 -7.28 -14.04
CA ILE A 98 1.29 -5.99 -13.99
C ILE A 98 2.39 -5.96 -12.92
N ALA A 99 2.12 -6.52 -11.74
CA ALA A 99 3.06 -6.60 -10.63
C ALA A 99 3.93 -7.87 -10.67
N ASP A 100 3.69 -8.79 -11.61
CA ASP A 100 4.33 -10.10 -11.67
C ASP A 100 5.71 -10.04 -12.34
N SER A 101 6.63 -10.88 -11.88
CA SER A 101 8.01 -10.98 -12.35
C SER A 101 8.53 -12.41 -12.14
N THR A 102 9.35 -12.89 -13.07
CA THR A 102 10.15 -14.10 -12.87
C THR A 102 11.46 -13.82 -12.15
N ASP A 103 11.84 -12.55 -11.98
CA ASP A 103 13.12 -12.12 -11.43
C ASP A 103 12.99 -11.78 -9.94
N ASN A 104 12.95 -10.48 -9.59
CA ASN A 104 12.90 -9.98 -8.23
C ASN A 104 11.70 -9.07 -8.00
N LEU A 105 11.11 -9.15 -6.80
CA LEU A 105 10.04 -8.28 -6.34
C LEU A 105 10.52 -7.49 -5.11
N VAL A 106 10.15 -6.20 -5.04
CA VAL A 106 10.43 -5.35 -3.87
C VAL A 106 9.12 -4.89 -3.25
N ALA A 107 8.80 -5.45 -2.08
CA ALA A 107 7.61 -5.12 -1.33
C ALA A 107 7.80 -3.81 -0.57
N LEU A 108 7.00 -2.80 -0.92
CA LEU A 108 7.08 -1.46 -0.34
C LEU A 108 6.13 -1.28 0.85
N THR A 109 5.38 -2.31 1.25
CA THR A 109 4.36 -2.24 2.31
C THR A 109 4.90 -1.85 3.69
N GLY A 110 6.21 -2.03 3.94
CA GLY A 110 6.88 -1.55 5.16
C GLY A 110 7.11 -0.04 5.19
N MET A 111 7.12 0.62 4.03
CA MET A 111 7.28 2.07 3.88
C MET A 111 5.90 2.74 3.89
N ASN A 112 5.27 2.82 5.06
CA ASN A 112 3.86 3.21 5.27
C ASN A 112 3.70 4.49 6.12
N LYS A 113 4.61 5.47 5.99
CA LYS A 113 4.58 6.72 6.76
C LYS A 113 4.18 7.94 5.92
N VAL A 114 3.62 8.95 6.61
CA VAL A 114 3.56 10.32 6.10
C VAL A 114 4.90 10.98 6.38
N VAL A 115 5.52 11.54 5.34
CA VAL A 115 6.83 12.20 5.41
C VAL A 115 6.68 13.68 5.70
N GLU A 116 5.69 14.33 5.08
CA GLU A 116 5.51 15.77 5.18
C GLU A 116 4.06 16.17 4.84
N LEU A 117 3.55 17.20 5.50
CA LEU A 117 2.27 17.84 5.18
C LEU A 117 2.51 19.35 5.05
N ASP A 118 2.48 19.88 3.83
CA ASP A 118 2.56 21.31 3.58
C ASP A 118 1.14 21.89 3.51
N ARG A 119 0.79 22.62 4.56
CA ARG A 119 -0.54 23.23 4.71
C ARG A 119 -0.77 24.41 3.78
N HIS A 120 0.30 25.12 3.40
CA HIS A 120 0.21 26.29 2.54
C HIS A 120 0.06 25.86 1.08
N ALA A 121 0.89 24.91 0.63
CA ALA A 121 0.78 24.34 -0.71
C ALA A 121 -0.38 23.35 -0.86
N GLN A 122 -1.00 22.92 0.25
CA GLN A 122 -2.03 21.88 0.27
C GLN A 122 -1.54 20.58 -0.37
N THR A 123 -0.40 20.11 0.09
CA THR A 123 0.25 18.90 -0.40
C THR A 123 0.66 17.98 0.74
N VAL A 124 0.63 16.68 0.49
CA VAL A 124 1.15 15.67 1.40
C VAL A 124 2.18 14.80 0.69
N THR A 125 3.31 14.57 1.36
CA THR A 125 4.35 13.64 0.93
C THR A 125 4.24 12.38 1.76
N VAL A 126 4.13 11.24 1.09
CA VAL A 126 3.99 9.93 1.73
C VAL A 126 4.95 8.91 1.15
N GLU A 127 5.27 7.89 1.95
CA GLU A 127 5.97 6.71 1.49
C GLU A 127 5.06 5.83 0.60
N ALA A 128 5.66 5.12 -0.35
CA ALA A 128 4.94 4.41 -1.41
C ALA A 128 4.02 3.27 -0.91
N GLY A 129 4.34 2.68 0.24
CA GLY A 129 3.54 1.62 0.86
C GLY A 129 2.33 2.13 1.63
N ILE A 130 2.16 3.45 1.79
CA ILE A 130 1.09 3.98 2.63
C ILE A 130 -0.28 3.52 2.11
N LYS A 131 -1.14 3.05 3.01
CA LYS A 131 -2.52 2.65 2.66
C LYS A 131 -3.49 3.81 2.82
N TYR A 132 -4.55 3.85 2.01
CA TYR A 132 -5.60 4.88 2.14
C TYR A 132 -6.22 4.93 3.54
N GLY A 133 -6.40 3.79 4.20
CA GLY A 133 -6.94 3.69 5.56
C GLY A 133 -6.02 4.25 6.65
N VAL A 134 -4.76 4.53 6.33
CA VAL A 134 -3.81 5.23 7.20
C VAL A 134 -3.78 6.71 6.85
N LEU A 135 -3.68 7.02 5.55
CA LEU A 135 -3.55 8.38 5.05
C LEU A 135 -4.82 9.22 5.26
N ALA A 136 -6.01 8.68 5.00
CA ALA A 136 -7.25 9.44 5.07
C ALA A 136 -7.58 9.91 6.50
N PRO A 137 -7.50 9.06 7.55
CA PRO A 137 -7.66 9.54 8.93
C PRO A 137 -6.61 10.59 9.32
N TYR A 138 -5.33 10.37 8.97
CA TYR A 138 -4.27 11.35 9.24
C TYR A 138 -4.60 12.73 8.63
N LEU A 139 -5.03 12.76 7.37
CA LEU A 139 -5.39 14.02 6.72
C LEU A 139 -6.62 14.66 7.38
N HIS A 140 -7.64 13.86 7.71
CA HIS A 140 -8.84 14.34 8.37
C HIS A 140 -8.54 15.01 9.71
N ASP A 141 -7.72 14.37 10.55
CA ASP A 141 -7.28 14.91 11.85
C ASP A 141 -6.49 16.22 11.69
N ASN A 142 -5.91 16.45 10.51
CA ASN A 142 -5.17 17.66 10.17
C ASN A 142 -5.99 18.70 9.40
N GLY A 143 -7.29 18.49 9.20
CA GLY A 143 -8.20 19.43 8.52
C GLY A 143 -8.17 19.34 7.00
N PHE A 144 -7.67 18.24 6.44
CA PHE A 144 -7.55 18.00 5.00
C PHE A 144 -8.24 16.71 4.55
N ALA A 145 -8.51 16.60 3.25
CA ALA A 145 -9.02 15.38 2.62
C ALA A 145 -8.44 15.17 1.23
N LEU A 146 -8.40 13.91 0.79
CA LEU A 146 -8.14 13.54 -0.60
C LEU A 146 -9.38 13.80 -1.45
N GLN A 147 -9.17 14.18 -2.70
CA GLN A 147 -10.26 14.45 -3.66
C GLN A 147 -11.06 13.21 -4.05
N ASN A 148 -10.40 12.06 -4.05
CA ASN A 148 -11.01 10.79 -4.40
C ASN A 148 -10.26 9.69 -3.66
N LEU A 149 -10.97 8.60 -3.37
CA LEU A 149 -10.43 7.43 -2.67
C LEU A 149 -10.74 6.17 -3.47
N ALA A 150 -9.87 5.17 -3.30
CA ALA A 150 -10.21 3.82 -3.71
C ALA A 150 -11.40 3.31 -2.88
N SER A 151 -12.17 2.37 -3.43
CA SER A 151 -13.31 1.75 -2.74
C SER A 151 -12.90 0.97 -1.48
N LEU A 152 -11.64 0.54 -1.38
CA LEU A 152 -11.10 -0.20 -0.24
C LEU A 152 -9.95 0.55 0.42
N PRO A 153 -9.95 0.67 1.77
CA PRO A 153 -8.95 1.45 2.49
C PRO A 153 -7.57 0.75 2.57
N HIS A 154 -7.50 -0.55 2.33
CA HIS A 154 -6.29 -1.35 2.51
C HIS A 154 -5.41 -1.44 1.24
N ILE A 155 -5.62 -0.56 0.26
CA ILE A 155 -4.82 -0.47 -0.97
C ILE A 155 -3.71 0.57 -0.81
N SER A 156 -2.49 0.27 -1.29
CA SER A 156 -1.39 1.23 -1.24
C SER A 156 -1.57 2.37 -2.25
N VAL A 157 -1.27 3.59 -1.82
CA VAL A 157 -1.41 4.81 -2.63
C VAL A 157 -0.56 4.73 -3.90
N ALA A 158 0.68 4.24 -3.83
CA ALA A 158 1.53 4.09 -5.01
C ALA A 158 0.98 3.08 -6.03
N GLY A 159 0.45 1.96 -5.56
CA GLY A 159 -0.18 0.97 -6.44
C GLY A 159 -1.40 1.56 -7.14
N SER A 160 -2.19 2.34 -6.41
CA SER A 160 -3.37 3.02 -6.96
C SER A 160 -3.02 4.07 -8.01
N VAL A 161 -2.02 4.93 -7.75
CA VAL A 161 -1.57 5.93 -8.72
C VAL A 161 -0.99 5.26 -9.97
N ALA A 162 -0.16 4.22 -9.81
CA ALA A 162 0.46 3.51 -10.92
C ALA A 162 -0.54 2.81 -11.85
N THR A 163 -1.73 2.50 -11.36
CA THR A 163 -2.78 1.77 -12.10
C THR A 163 -3.99 2.64 -12.47
N GLY A 164 -3.98 3.93 -12.13
CA GLY A 164 -5.10 4.83 -12.41
C GLY A 164 -6.36 4.50 -11.60
N THR A 165 -6.22 4.02 -10.36
CA THR A 165 -7.37 3.79 -9.47
C THR A 165 -8.14 5.08 -9.25
N HIS A 166 -9.47 5.02 -9.38
CA HIS A 166 -10.38 6.13 -9.13
C HIS A 166 -11.61 5.66 -8.34
N GLY A 167 -12.23 6.56 -7.59
CA GLY A 167 -13.58 6.41 -7.07
C GLY A 167 -14.61 7.12 -7.95
N SER A 168 -15.76 7.47 -7.37
CA SER A 168 -16.83 8.26 -8.00
C SER A 168 -16.60 9.76 -7.77
N GLY A 169 -16.95 10.58 -8.76
CA GLY A 169 -16.99 12.04 -8.67
C GLY A 169 -18.41 12.56 -8.53
#